data_AF-A0A1M5NG85-F1
#
_entry.id   AF-A0A1M5NG85-F1
#
_cell.length_a   1.000
_cell.length_b   1.000
_cell.length_c   1.000
_cell.angle_alpha   90.00
_cell.angle_beta   90.00
_cell.angle_gamma   90.00
#
_symmetry.space_group_name_H-M   'P 1'
#
loop_
_entity.id
_entity.type
_entity.pdbx_description
1 polymer ?
#
loop_
_entity_poly.entity_id
_entity_poly.type
_entity_poly.pdbx_seq_one_letter_code
_entity_poly.pdbx_strand_id
1 'polypeptide(L)'
;MTDVLNIPTLILGVSLHMLLWEHLPHWGTWFSRLLGVLPRPLQTLYEQWRCPYCAGFWIGLLLHAVTGQWFIAGFVQLPEFWGPAAVPLSWFIDALAFAALNKFGVLTLTALAYPAMLGHQAKEEFMAKMSAKSTDD
;
A
#
# COMPACT_ATOMS: atom_id res chain seq x y z
N MET A 1 6.42 23.23 -7.78
CA MET A 1 6.05 21.93 -8.40
C MET A 1 5.65 20.88 -7.34
N THR A 2 5.86 21.15 -6.05
CA THR A 2 5.45 20.31 -4.92
C THR A 2 4.00 20.47 -4.48
N ASP A 3 3.26 21.44 -5.04
CA ASP A 3 1.95 21.84 -4.51
C ASP A 3 0.76 21.14 -5.22
N VAL A 4 1.04 20.19 -6.12
CA VAL A 4 0.01 19.48 -6.89
C VAL A 4 -0.35 18.13 -6.27
N LEU A 5 0.64 17.40 -5.74
CA LEU A 5 0.49 16.05 -5.19
C LEU A 5 1.09 15.96 -3.80
N ASN A 6 0.31 15.45 -2.84
CA ASN A 6 0.78 15.21 -1.48
C ASN A 6 1.55 13.88 -1.39
N ILE A 7 2.86 13.94 -1.68
CA ILE A 7 3.76 12.78 -1.66
C ILE A 7 3.87 12.13 -0.27
N PRO A 8 3.97 12.87 0.86
CA PRO A 8 3.93 12.26 2.19
C PRO A 8 2.73 11.33 2.41
N THR A 9 1.53 11.76 2.00
CA THR A 9 0.31 10.94 2.10
C THR A 9 0.44 9.66 1.26
N LEU A 10 1.04 9.75 0.06
CA LEU A 10 1.27 8.59 -0.80
C LEU A 10 2.24 7.58 -0.18
N ILE A 11 3.36 8.06 0.36
CA ILE A 11 4.35 7.19 1.03
C ILE A 11 3.67 6.49 2.22
N LEU A 12 2.94 7.24 3.03
CA LEU A 12 2.21 6.68 4.17
C LEU A 12 1.19 5.62 3.73
N GLY A 13 0.45 5.85 2.64
CA GLY A 13 -0.50 4.88 2.13
C GLY A 13 0.15 3.60 1.61
N VAL A 14 1.27 3.73 0.89
CA VAL A 14 2.03 2.57 0.40
C VAL A 14 2.55 1.77 1.59
N SER A 15 3.10 2.45 2.61
CA SER A 15 3.55 1.81 3.85
C SER A 15 2.42 1.15 4.62
N LEU A 16 1.23 1.78 4.68
CA LEU A 16 0.04 1.20 5.31
C LEU A 16 -0.42 -0.07 4.59
N HIS A 17 -0.44 -0.05 3.25
CA HIS A 17 -0.79 -1.23 2.46
C HIS A 17 0.18 -2.39 2.71
N MET A 18 1.49 -2.12 2.66
CA MET A 18 2.52 -3.12 2.96
C MET A 18 2.41 -3.65 4.39
N LEU A 19 2.24 -2.77 5.38
CA LEU A 19 2.08 -3.17 6.77
C LEU A 19 0.86 -4.09 6.93
N LEU A 20 -0.30 -3.66 6.44
CA LEU A 20 -1.57 -4.34 6.70
C LEU A 20 -1.72 -5.64 5.90
N TRP A 21 -1.25 -5.67 4.66
CA TRP A 21 -1.39 -6.84 3.80
C TRP A 21 -0.16 -7.77 3.83
N GLU A 22 1.05 -7.24 3.73
CA GLU A 22 2.26 -8.05 3.59
C GLU A 22 2.86 -8.45 4.94
N HIS A 23 2.84 -7.57 5.94
CA HIS A 23 3.56 -7.81 7.19
C HIS A 23 2.68 -8.28 8.35
N LEU A 24 1.48 -7.72 8.52
CA LEU A 24 0.59 -8.01 9.64
C LEU A 24 0.22 -9.50 9.78
N PRO A 25 -0.06 -10.25 8.70
CA PRO A 25 -0.32 -11.70 8.78
C PRO A 25 0.82 -12.51 9.39
N HIS A 26 2.05 -12.03 9.25
CA HIS A 26 3.24 -12.70 9.77
C HIS A 26 3.62 -12.20 11.17
N TRP A 27 2.96 -11.16 11.68
CA TRP A 27 3.28 -10.53 12.96
C TRP A 27 2.68 -11.28 14.15
N GLY A 28 3.00 -12.56 14.25
CA GLY A 28 2.50 -13.48 15.27
C GLY A 28 1.08 -13.98 15.04
N THR A 29 0.56 -14.78 15.97
CA THR A 29 -0.76 -15.42 15.84
C THR A 29 -1.91 -14.57 16.36
N TRP A 30 -1.65 -13.42 16.99
CA TRP A 30 -2.70 -12.59 17.58
C TRP A 30 -3.57 -11.93 16.50
N PHE A 31 -2.97 -11.47 15.40
CA PHE A 31 -3.71 -10.79 14.33
C PHE A 31 -4.60 -11.75 13.55
N SER A 32 -4.10 -12.94 13.21
CA SER A 32 -4.91 -13.99 12.58
C SER A 32 -6.04 -14.49 13.49
N ARG A 33 -5.81 -14.56 14.81
CA ARG A 33 -6.88 -14.83 15.79
C ARG A 33 -7.91 -13.72 15.82
N LEU A 34 -7.48 -12.45 15.81
CA LEU A 34 -8.38 -11.30 15.78
C LEU A 34 -9.26 -11.34 14.52
N LEU A 35 -8.66 -11.52 13.34
CA LEU A 35 -9.39 -11.69 12.08
C LEU A 35 -10.43 -12.81 12.15
N GLY A 36 -10.10 -13.95 12.77
CA GLY A 36 -11.03 -15.07 12.94
C GLY A 36 -12.26 -14.76 13.80
N VAL A 37 -12.19 -13.74 14.68
CA VAL A 37 -13.30 -13.29 15.53
C VAL A 37 -14.16 -12.23 14.84
N LEU A 38 -13.65 -11.54 13.81
CA LEU A 38 -14.42 -10.51 13.11
C LEU A 38 -15.61 -11.12 12.35
N PRO A 39 -16.73 -10.37 12.21
CA PRO A 39 -17.83 -10.74 11.32
C PRO A 39 -17.35 -11.02 9.89
N ARG A 40 -17.97 -12.00 9.23
CA ARG A 40 -17.63 -12.41 7.85
C ARG A 40 -17.42 -11.25 6.86
N PRO A 41 -18.26 -10.20 6.82
CA PRO A 41 -18.05 -9.09 5.89
C PRO A 41 -16.71 -8.39 6.05
N LEU A 42 -16.21 -8.25 7.29
CA LEU A 42 -14.93 -7.60 7.55
C LEU A 42 -13.75 -8.52 7.22
N GLN A 43 -13.90 -9.83 7.40
CA GLN A 43 -12.91 -10.80 6.93
C GLN A 43 -12.79 -10.73 5.41
N THR A 44 -13.93 -10.74 4.69
CA THR A 44 -13.95 -10.60 3.23
C THR A 44 -13.39 -9.25 2.79
N LEU A 45 -13.70 -8.17 3.50
CA LEU A 45 -13.12 -6.86 3.22
C LEU A 45 -11.60 -6.91 3.35
N TYR A 46 -11.06 -7.51 4.41
CA TYR A 46 -9.63 -7.67 4.59
C TYR A 46 -8.99 -8.52 3.47
N GLU A 47 -9.60 -9.64 3.07
CA GLU A 47 -9.11 -10.46 1.95
C GLU A 47 -9.01 -9.68 0.63
N GLN A 48 -9.93 -8.73 0.40
CA GLN A 48 -9.91 -7.86 -0.78
C GLN A 48 -8.73 -6.87 -0.77
N TRP A 49 -8.04 -6.68 0.35
CA TRP A 49 -6.87 -5.80 0.43
C TRP A 49 -5.63 -6.33 -0.28
N ARG A 50 -5.68 -7.60 -0.76
CA ARG A 50 -4.76 -8.13 -1.77
C ARG A 50 -4.59 -7.22 -2.98
N CYS A 51 -5.65 -6.50 -3.33
CA CYS A 51 -5.64 -5.54 -4.41
C CYS A 51 -5.11 -4.18 -3.88
N PRO A 52 -3.87 -3.76 -4.22
CA PRO A 52 -3.29 -2.52 -3.70
C PRO A 52 -4.03 -1.25 -4.15
N TYR A 53 -4.77 -1.33 -5.27
CA TYR A 53 -5.69 -0.27 -5.69
C TYR A 53 -6.93 -0.22 -4.80
N CYS A 54 -7.54 -1.38 -4.52
CA CYS A 54 -8.77 -1.48 -3.76
C CYS A 54 -8.55 -1.07 -2.29
N ALA A 55 -7.47 -1.55 -1.68
CA ALA A 55 -7.02 -1.08 -0.37
C ALA A 55 -6.62 0.40 -0.41
N GLY A 56 -5.88 0.80 -1.46
CA GLY A 56 -5.43 2.18 -1.66
C GLY A 56 -6.58 3.20 -1.64
N PHE A 57 -7.73 2.87 -2.24
CA PHE A 57 -8.92 3.73 -2.20
C PHE A 57 -9.39 3.99 -0.77
N TRP A 58 -9.56 2.93 0.03
CA TRP A 58 -9.98 3.06 1.43
C TRP A 58 -8.94 3.77 2.29
N ILE A 59 -7.65 3.50 2.06
CA ILE A 59 -6.56 4.18 2.74
C ILE A 59 -6.56 5.68 2.40
N GLY A 60 -6.71 6.05 1.13
CA GLY A 60 -6.76 7.45 0.70
C GLY A 60 -7.94 8.19 1.34
N LEU A 61 -9.13 7.58 1.33
CA LEU A 61 -10.32 8.14 1.98
C LEU A 61 -10.10 8.33 3.49
N LEU A 62 -9.51 7.34 4.16
CA LEU A 62 -9.22 7.39 5.59
C LEU A 62 -8.18 8.48 5.90
N LEU A 63 -7.09 8.54 5.12
CA LEU A 63 -6.04 9.55 5.31
C LEU A 63 -6.60 10.95 5.12
N HIS A 64 -7.43 11.17 4.10
CA HIS A 64 -8.14 12.42 3.91
C HIS A 64 -9.02 12.76 5.13
N ALA A 65 -9.85 11.81 5.58
CA ALA A 65 -10.75 12.00 6.72
C ALA A 65 -10.01 12.32 8.03
N VAL A 66 -8.87 11.68 8.28
CA VAL A 66 -8.11 11.82 9.53
C VAL A 66 -7.22 13.06 9.52
N THR A 67 -6.60 13.38 8.39
CA THR A 67 -5.61 14.47 8.31
C THR A 67 -6.18 15.77 7.76
N GLY A 68 -7.35 15.72 7.11
CA GLY A 68 -7.90 16.83 6.33
C GLY A 68 -7.08 17.19 5.10
N GLN A 69 -6.05 16.41 4.76
CA GLN A 69 -5.17 16.67 3.63
C GLN A 69 -5.75 16.07 2.35
N TRP A 70 -5.76 16.87 1.30
CA TRP A 70 -6.08 16.41 -0.05
C TRP A 70 -4.85 15.78 -0.70
N PHE A 71 -5.04 14.70 -1.43
CA PHE A 71 -3.96 14.13 -2.21
C PHE A 71 -3.63 15.03 -3.40
N ILE A 72 -4.66 15.48 -4.12
CA ILE A 72 -4.57 16.49 -5.18
C ILE A 72 -5.28 17.76 -4.70
N ALA A 73 -4.50 18.82 -4.47
CA ALA A 73 -5.00 20.10 -3.96
C ALA A 73 -6.08 20.72 -4.88
N GLY A 74 -6.07 20.40 -6.18
CA GLY A 74 -7.07 20.87 -7.14
C GLY A 74 -8.49 20.35 -6.90
N PHE A 75 -8.68 19.30 -6.10
CA PHE A 75 -10.02 18.75 -5.82
C PHE A 75 -10.71 19.38 -4.61
N VAL A 76 -10.05 20.28 -3.87
CA VAL A 76 -10.64 21.00 -2.74
C VAL A 76 -11.91 21.75 -3.13
N GLN A 77 -11.92 22.33 -4.33
CA GLN A 77 -13.05 23.11 -4.86
C GLN A 77 -13.41 22.57 -6.24
N LEU A 78 -14.41 21.68 -6.27
CA LEU A 78 -15.08 21.34 -7.52
C LEU A 78 -16.00 22.49 -7.97
N PRO A 79 -16.27 22.61 -9.28
CA PRO A 79 -17.16 23.64 -9.80
C PRO A 79 -18.55 23.64 -9.15
N GLU A 80 -19.13 24.83 -9.00
CA GLU A 80 -20.41 25.04 -8.29
C GLU A 80 -21.60 24.29 -8.89
N PHE A 81 -21.53 23.88 -10.16
CA PHE A 81 -22.62 23.15 -10.81
C PHE A 81 -22.94 21.80 -10.13
N TRP A 82 -22.00 21.24 -9.38
CA TRP A 82 -22.21 20.01 -8.60
C TRP A 82 -22.99 20.25 -7.29
N GLY A 83 -23.11 21.50 -6.85
CA GLY A 83 -23.84 21.86 -5.63
C GLY A 83 -23.42 21.02 -4.40
N PRO A 84 -24.39 20.49 -3.63
CA PRO A 84 -24.07 19.66 -2.45
C PRO A 84 -23.31 18.36 -2.74
N ALA A 85 -23.36 17.86 -3.98
CA ALA A 85 -22.64 16.65 -4.37
C ALA A 85 -21.13 16.89 -4.60
N ALA A 86 -20.68 18.16 -4.66
CA ALA A 86 -19.29 18.52 -4.88
C ALA A 86 -18.35 17.92 -3.82
N VAL A 87 -18.73 17.95 -2.55
CA VAL A 87 -17.89 17.46 -1.44
C VAL A 87 -17.70 15.92 -1.48
N PRO A 88 -18.75 15.08 -1.51
CA PRO A 88 -18.55 13.64 -1.58
C PRO A 88 -17.87 13.21 -2.89
N LEU A 89 -18.15 13.91 -4.00
CA LEU A 89 -17.53 13.61 -5.29
C LEU A 89 -16.03 13.92 -5.30
N SER A 90 -15.61 15.05 -4.73
CA SER A 90 -14.20 15.42 -4.61
C SER A 90 -13.43 14.40 -3.78
N TRP A 91 -13.97 13.98 -2.63
CA TRP A 91 -13.37 12.92 -1.80
C TRP A 91 -13.19 11.63 -2.58
N PHE A 92 -14.21 11.23 -3.33
CA PHE A 92 -14.18 10.01 -4.11
C PHE A 92 -13.13 10.05 -5.22
N ILE A 93 -13.08 11.14 -5.99
CA ILE A 93 -12.11 11.30 -7.09
C ILE A 93 -10.68 11.41 -6.55
N ASP A 94 -10.48 12.12 -5.44
CA ASP A 94 -9.17 12.25 -4.79
C ASP A 94 -8.66 10.88 -4.32
N ALA A 95 -9.52 10.09 -3.66
CA ALA A 95 -9.20 8.74 -3.22
C ALA A 95 -8.93 7.77 -4.40
N LEU A 96 -9.61 7.95 -5.55
CA LEU A 96 -9.32 7.18 -6.78
C LEU A 96 -7.94 7.51 -7.36
N ALA A 97 -7.60 8.80 -7.43
CA ALA A 97 -6.29 9.23 -7.90
C ALA A 97 -5.17 8.71 -6.97
N PHE A 98 -5.41 8.78 -5.66
CA PHE A 98 -4.54 8.19 -4.66
C PHE A 98 -4.36 6.69 -4.85
N ALA A 99 -5.45 5.93 -5.01
CA ALA A 99 -5.44 4.49 -5.18
C ALA A 99 -4.59 4.04 -6.38
N ALA A 100 -4.67 4.76 -7.50
CA ALA A 100 -3.89 4.48 -8.69
C ALA A 100 -2.37 4.61 -8.43
N LEU A 101 -1.96 5.71 -7.78
CA LEU A 101 -0.56 5.92 -7.44
C LEU A 101 -0.09 5.04 -6.29
N ASN A 102 -0.96 4.67 -5.34
CA ASN A 102 -0.65 3.70 -4.30
C ASN A 102 -0.32 2.33 -4.90
N LYS A 103 -1.17 1.85 -5.82
CA LYS A 103 -0.89 0.61 -6.58
C LYS A 103 0.41 0.71 -7.36
N PHE A 104 0.67 1.84 -8.01
CA PHE A 104 1.93 2.05 -8.71
C PHE A 104 3.12 1.93 -7.75
N GLY A 105 3.09 2.63 -6.61
CA GLY A 105 4.15 2.58 -5.61
C GLY A 105 4.41 1.16 -5.08
N VAL A 106 3.36 0.43 -4.73
CA VAL A 106 3.48 -0.98 -4.29
C VAL A 106 4.13 -1.83 -5.37
N LEU A 107 3.64 -1.75 -6.63
CA LEU A 107 4.21 -2.52 -7.74
C LEU A 107 5.67 -2.15 -8.04
N THR A 108 6.02 -0.86 -7.94
CA THR A 108 7.41 -0.41 -8.09
C THR A 108 8.29 -1.02 -7.01
N LEU A 109 7.88 -1.00 -5.75
CA LEU A 109 8.66 -1.61 -4.66
C LEU A 109 8.80 -3.12 -4.83
N THR A 110 7.72 -3.83 -5.20
CA THR A 110 7.78 -5.26 -5.49
C THR A 110 8.71 -5.56 -6.67
N ALA A 111 8.65 -4.76 -7.73
CA ALA A 111 9.51 -4.93 -8.90
C ALA A 111 11.00 -4.68 -8.59
N LEU A 112 11.30 -3.72 -7.71
CA LEU A 112 12.66 -3.45 -7.23
C LEU A 112 13.17 -4.52 -6.26
N ALA A 113 12.28 -5.16 -5.48
CA ALA A 113 12.66 -6.24 -4.58
C ALA A 113 13.11 -7.51 -5.31
N TYR A 114 12.53 -7.80 -6.48
CA TYR A 114 12.86 -9.00 -7.26
C TYR A 114 14.35 -9.12 -7.67
N PRO A 115 14.99 -8.13 -8.32
CA PRO A 115 16.43 -8.21 -8.63
C PRO A 115 17.30 -8.25 -7.38
N ALA A 116 16.88 -7.62 -6.28
CA ALA A 116 17.60 -7.66 -5.02
C ALA A 116 17.62 -9.09 -4.42
N MET A 117 16.49 -9.79 -4.47
CA MET A 117 16.39 -11.20 -4.06
C MET A 117 17.28 -12.12 -4.91
N LEU A 118 17.30 -11.93 -6.23
CA LEU A 118 18.17 -12.71 -7.12
C LEU A 118 19.65 -12.50 -6.80
N GLY A 119 20.07 -11.27 -6.57
CA GLY A 119 21.45 -10.95 -6.17
C GLY A 119 21.84 -11.59 -4.83
N HIS A 120 20.91 -11.60 -3.86
CA HIS A 120 21.12 -12.24 -2.57
C HIS A 120 21.29 -13.76 -2.69
N GLN A 121 20.39 -14.42 -3.42
CA GLN A 121 20.46 -15.87 -3.67
C GLN A 121 21.75 -16.26 -4.39
N ALA A 122 22.14 -15.51 -5.44
CA ALA A 122 23.39 -15.76 -6.15
C ALA A 122 24.63 -15.63 -5.24
N LYS A 123 24.61 -14.68 -4.28
CA LYS A 123 25.67 -14.52 -3.29
C LYS A 123 25.71 -15.69 -2.31
N GLU A 124 24.56 -16.15 -1.80
CA GLU A 124 24.47 -17.32 -0.91
C GLU A 124 24.97 -18.59 -1.60
N GLU A 125 24.55 -18.83 -2.84
CA GLU A 125 25.03 -19.97 -3.64
C GLU A 125 26.55 -19.93 -3.87
N PHE A 126 27.11 -18.75 -4.12
CA PHE A 126 28.55 -18.58 -4.28
C PHE A 126 29.30 -18.88 -2.98
N MET A 127 28.83 -18.36 -1.84
CA MET A 127 29.43 -18.62 -0.54
C MET A 127 29.35 -20.11 -0.16
N ALA A 128 28.21 -20.76 -0.40
CA ALA A 128 28.02 -22.19 -0.15
C ALA A 128 28.96 -23.07 -0.99
N LYS A 129 29.17 -22.72 -2.27
CA LYS A 129 30.13 -23.42 -3.15
C LYS A 129 31.58 -23.24 -2.68
N MET A 130 31.94 -22.04 -2.21
CA MET A 130 33.27 -21.76 -1.67
C MET A 130 33.54 -22.51 -0.37
N SER A 131 32.57 -22.58 0.55
CA SER A 131 32.72 -23.35 1.80
C SER A 131 32.79 -24.85 1.56
N ALA A 132 32.01 -25.38 0.61
CA ALA A 132 32.06 -26.80 0.26
C ALA A 132 33.44 -27.19 -0.29
N LYS A 133 34.01 -26.36 -1.18
CA LYS A 133 35.33 -26.58 -1.76
C LYS A 133 36.47 -26.58 -0.73
N SER A 134 36.37 -25.81 0.35
CA SER A 134 37.41 -25.77 1.39
C SER A 134 37.43 -26.98 2.35
N THR A 135 36.43 -27.86 2.28
CA THR A 135 36.33 -29.07 3.13
C THR A 135 36.73 -30.36 2.43
N ASP A 136 36.98 -30.30 1.10
CA ASP A 136 37.43 -31.43 0.27
C ASP A 136 38.96 -31.42 0.03
N ASP A 137 39.69 -30.44 0.58
CA ASP A 137 41.17 -30.37 0.65
C ASP A 137 41.68 -30.78 2.05
#